data_AF-A0A1F3P0P8-F1
#
_entry.id   AF-A0A1F3P0P8-F1
#
_cell.length_a   1.000
_cell.length_b   1.000
_cell.length_c   1.000
_cell.angle_alpha   90.00
_cell.angle_beta   90.00
_cell.angle_gamma   90.00
#
_symmetry.space_group_name_H-M   'P 1'
#
loop_
_entity.id
_entity.type
_entity.pdbx_description
1 polymer ?
#
loop_
_entity_poly.entity_id
_entity_poly.type
_entity_poly.pdbx_seq_one_letter_code
_entity_poly.pdbx_strand_id
1 'polypeptide(L)'
;MPYDFLISNETSSTGRVVHCAQLAGSSESKFVIGYSTMYQGNTGLFNTTVDSQKVYKPADYESRFGFWSYFIYPTAKAESKGSFSCLNTYDRAKFTFSFMQYAAHVPNGDFVKFLKNLLTLPNAGAYFPKLIIKESRIFYKDQNGTLSRLEDDNSTMPLMNYFNPSLSEIERQELICSARMVHWATNDPEHRRVQVETAIEHFKKNMVEYDKRFELNQIPAKVCQLVCDIRHQGRAKNDRIAAALNTGGDFEVAYRNLLTIGDTNYAERIKTIDSTISELQAKGLFSKKYNASDNSFIDT
;
A
#
# COMPACT_ATOMS: atom_id res chain seq x y z
N MET A 1 0.77 -1.20 -28.71
CA MET A 1 0.43 -2.63 -28.51
C MET A 1 0.35 -2.88 -27.02
N PRO A 2 -0.65 -3.64 -26.52
CA PRO A 2 -0.66 -4.04 -25.11
C PRO A 2 0.57 -4.87 -24.75
N TYR A 3 1.05 -4.71 -23.53
CA TYR A 3 2.09 -5.55 -22.97
C TYR A 3 1.54 -6.95 -22.69
N ASP A 4 2.30 -7.94 -23.13
CA ASP A 4 2.09 -9.35 -22.82
C ASP A 4 3.34 -9.92 -22.16
N PHE A 5 3.18 -10.92 -21.31
CA PHE A 5 4.26 -11.43 -20.47
C PHE A 5 4.43 -12.94 -20.67
N LEU A 6 5.67 -13.34 -20.95
CA LEU A 6 6.07 -14.74 -20.93
C LEU A 6 6.31 -15.13 -19.47
N ILE A 7 5.50 -16.06 -18.97
CA ILE A 7 5.57 -16.55 -17.60
C ILE A 7 6.46 -17.79 -17.54
N SER A 8 7.35 -17.84 -16.57
CA SER A 8 8.24 -18.97 -16.32
C SER A 8 8.43 -19.18 -14.83
N ASN A 9 8.74 -20.42 -14.44
CA ASN A 9 8.98 -20.77 -13.05
C ASN A 9 10.44 -21.16 -12.85
N GLU A 10 10.98 -20.82 -11.69
CA GLU A 10 12.30 -21.20 -11.24
C GLU A 10 12.22 -21.77 -9.82
N THR A 11 13.25 -22.49 -9.40
CA THR A 11 13.36 -22.97 -8.01
C THR A 11 14.44 -22.16 -7.32
N SER A 12 14.07 -21.46 -6.25
CA SER A 12 15.03 -20.71 -5.43
C SER A 12 16.03 -21.66 -4.74
N SER A 13 17.14 -21.10 -4.25
CA SER A 13 18.11 -21.83 -3.41
C SER A 13 17.50 -22.47 -2.16
N THR A 14 16.34 -21.99 -1.72
CA THR A 14 15.58 -22.52 -0.57
C THR A 14 14.54 -23.57 -0.96
N GLY A 15 14.48 -23.99 -2.23
CA GLY A 15 13.50 -24.93 -2.75
C GLY A 15 12.12 -24.34 -3.03
N ARG A 16 11.89 -23.05 -2.76
CA ARG A 16 10.63 -22.37 -3.07
C ARG A 16 10.49 -22.12 -4.57
N VAL A 17 9.28 -22.33 -5.11
CA VAL A 17 8.93 -21.96 -6.48
C VAL A 17 8.86 -20.44 -6.60
N VAL A 18 9.59 -19.91 -7.58
CA VAL A 18 9.64 -18.50 -7.95
C VAL A 18 8.92 -18.35 -9.28
N HIS A 19 7.96 -17.44 -9.34
CA HIS A 19 7.29 -17.08 -10.58
C HIS A 19 7.94 -15.84 -11.16
N CYS A 20 8.34 -15.93 -12.42
CA CYS A 20 9.05 -14.89 -13.13
C CYS A 20 8.30 -14.52 -14.42
N ALA A 21 8.48 -13.28 -14.86
CA ALA A 21 7.94 -12.77 -16.12
C ALA A 21 9.03 -12.12 -16.96
N GLN A 22 8.84 -12.13 -18.27
CA GLN A 22 9.58 -11.31 -19.21
C GLN A 22 8.59 -10.65 -20.18
N LEU A 23 8.81 -9.37 -20.49
CA LEU A 23 7.98 -8.68 -21.48
C LEU A 23 8.17 -9.33 -22.86
N ALA A 24 7.07 -9.83 -23.44
CA ALA A 24 7.10 -10.55 -24.71
C ALA A 24 7.59 -9.64 -25.84
N GLY A 25 8.56 -10.14 -26.63
CA GLY A 25 9.15 -9.37 -27.73
C GLY A 25 10.06 -8.22 -27.29
N SER A 26 10.43 -8.13 -26.00
CA SER A 26 11.41 -7.17 -25.48
C SER A 26 12.74 -7.84 -25.17
N SER A 27 13.83 -7.07 -25.23
CA SER A 27 15.16 -7.46 -24.74
C SER A 27 15.32 -7.26 -23.23
N GLU A 28 14.28 -6.75 -22.56
CA GLU A 28 14.30 -6.57 -21.11
C GLU A 28 14.55 -7.89 -20.38
N SER A 29 15.32 -7.80 -19.30
CA SER A 29 15.62 -8.94 -18.45
C SER A 29 14.35 -9.47 -17.79
N LYS A 30 14.35 -10.78 -17.57
CA LYS A 30 13.34 -11.44 -16.75
C LYS A 30 13.33 -10.84 -15.33
N PHE A 31 12.15 -10.69 -14.76
CA PHE A 31 11.95 -10.18 -13.40
C PHE A 31 11.09 -11.14 -12.56
N VAL A 32 11.26 -11.08 -11.24
CA VAL A 32 10.49 -11.87 -10.29
C VAL A 32 9.12 -11.22 -10.06
N ILE A 33 8.06 -12.00 -10.25
CA ILE A 33 6.68 -11.61 -9.92
C ILE A 33 6.45 -11.82 -8.42
N GLY A 34 6.82 -13.00 -7.91
CA GLY A 34 6.63 -13.41 -6.51
C GLY A 34 6.94 -14.89 -6.29
N TYR A 35 6.92 -15.30 -5.02
CA TYR A 35 7.17 -16.67 -4.58
C TYR A 35 5.85 -17.37 -4.26
N SER A 36 5.72 -18.65 -4.62
CA SER A 36 4.60 -19.46 -4.16
C SER A 36 4.56 -19.49 -2.63
N THR A 37 3.41 -19.13 -2.07
CA THR A 37 3.19 -18.98 -0.64
C THR A 37 1.88 -19.64 -0.25
N MET A 38 1.92 -20.41 0.84
CA MET A 38 0.73 -20.98 1.47
C MET A 38 0.46 -20.26 2.78
N TYR A 39 -0.79 -19.85 3.00
CA TYR A 39 -1.21 -19.17 4.22
C TYR A 39 -2.65 -19.56 4.57
N GLN A 40 -2.86 -20.10 5.77
CA GLN A 40 -4.19 -20.54 6.25
C GLN A 40 -4.95 -21.46 5.25
N GLY A 41 -4.22 -22.33 4.54
CA GLY A 41 -4.79 -23.25 3.55
C GLY A 41 -5.02 -22.65 2.15
N ASN A 42 -4.77 -21.35 1.97
CA ASN A 42 -4.81 -20.69 0.68
C ASN A 42 -3.42 -20.73 0.01
N THR A 43 -3.41 -20.71 -1.31
CA THR A 43 -2.23 -20.63 -2.16
C THR A 43 -2.24 -19.33 -2.95
N GLY A 44 -1.09 -18.67 -3.05
CA GLY A 44 -0.90 -17.47 -3.87
C GLY A 44 0.56 -17.07 -3.97
N LEU A 45 0.79 -15.83 -4.38
CA LEU A 45 2.10 -15.20 -4.53
C LEU A 45 2.39 -14.29 -3.34
N PHE A 46 3.67 -14.24 -2.96
CA PHE A 46 4.21 -13.21 -2.09
C PHE A 46 5.48 -12.63 -2.69
N ASN A 47 5.56 -11.32 -2.87
CA ASN A 47 6.77 -10.64 -3.30
C ASN A 47 7.27 -9.68 -2.23
N THR A 48 8.35 -10.08 -1.56
CA THR A 48 9.09 -9.25 -0.60
C THR A 48 10.48 -8.90 -1.08
N THR A 49 10.80 -9.15 -2.35
CA THR A 49 12.09 -8.73 -2.89
C THR A 49 12.09 -7.20 -2.91
N VAL A 50 13.03 -6.62 -2.17
CA VAL A 50 13.18 -5.17 -2.07
C VAL A 50 14.33 -4.76 -2.95
N ASP A 51 14.01 -4.14 -4.09
CA ASP A 51 14.99 -3.38 -4.85
C ASP A 51 15.19 -2.02 -4.16
N SER A 52 16.39 -1.80 -3.61
CA SER A 52 16.74 -0.58 -2.88
C SER A 52 16.68 0.70 -3.72
N GLN A 53 16.65 0.58 -5.05
CA GLN A 53 16.43 1.70 -5.96
C GLN A 53 14.94 1.99 -6.21
N LYS A 54 14.06 1.03 -5.89
CA LYS A 54 12.61 1.10 -6.10
C LYS A 54 11.84 1.02 -4.78
N VAL A 55 12.39 1.66 -3.75
CA VAL A 55 11.71 1.89 -2.48
C VAL A 55 11.28 3.34 -2.35
N TYR A 56 10.20 3.55 -1.61
CA TYR A 56 9.73 4.86 -1.21
C TYR A 56 10.79 5.59 -0.37
N LYS A 57 11.17 6.79 -0.82
CA LYS A 57 12.06 7.73 -0.12
C LYS A 57 11.34 9.06 0.02
N PRO A 58 11.07 9.54 1.24
CA PRO A 58 10.28 10.76 1.46
C PRO A 58 10.83 12.01 0.74
N ALA A 59 12.16 12.15 0.69
CA ALA A 59 12.84 13.27 0.06
C ALA A 59 12.51 13.42 -1.44
N ASP A 60 12.31 12.30 -2.14
CA ASP A 60 11.98 12.31 -3.58
C ASP A 60 10.58 12.93 -3.85
N TYR A 61 9.75 13.03 -2.80
CA TYR A 61 8.35 13.45 -2.87
C TYR A 61 8.05 14.70 -2.03
N GLU A 62 9.05 15.23 -1.30
CA GLU A 62 8.90 16.38 -0.40
C GLU A 62 8.47 17.64 -1.17
N SER A 63 9.05 17.91 -2.34
CA SER A 63 8.72 19.10 -3.13
C SER A 63 7.24 19.18 -3.52
N ARG A 64 6.57 18.04 -3.64
CA ARG A 64 5.15 17.95 -4.01
C ARG A 64 4.23 17.83 -2.81
N PHE A 65 4.61 17.05 -1.80
CA PHE A 65 3.70 16.71 -0.70
C PHE A 65 4.13 17.27 0.66
N GLY A 66 5.26 17.97 0.72
CA GLY A 66 5.83 18.54 1.94
C GLY A 66 6.04 17.48 3.00
N PHE A 67 5.80 17.87 4.26
CA PHE A 67 5.97 17.00 5.42
C PHE A 67 5.17 15.68 5.35
N TRP A 68 4.07 15.62 4.60
CA TRP A 68 3.30 14.39 4.47
C TRP A 68 4.11 13.24 3.87
N SER A 69 5.12 13.53 3.03
CA SER A 69 5.99 12.49 2.51
C SER A 69 6.79 11.81 3.65
N TYR A 70 7.23 12.57 4.64
CA TYR A 70 7.88 12.04 5.84
C TYR A 70 6.89 11.40 6.80
N PHE A 71 5.71 11.99 6.98
CA PHE A 71 4.67 11.52 7.90
C PHE A 71 4.26 10.06 7.67
N ILE A 72 4.08 9.65 6.41
CA ILE A 72 3.66 8.28 6.07
C ILE A 72 4.81 7.26 6.09
N TYR A 73 6.05 7.73 6.16
CA TYR A 73 7.23 6.89 5.97
C TYR A 73 7.41 5.77 7.00
N PRO A 74 7.18 5.98 8.30
CA PRO A 74 7.29 4.89 9.27
C PRO A 74 6.34 3.74 8.92
N THR A 75 5.07 4.03 8.62
CA THR A 75 4.09 3.01 8.20
C THR A 75 4.53 2.31 6.92
N ALA A 76 4.96 3.07 5.89
CA ALA A 76 5.50 2.49 4.65
C ALA A 76 6.65 1.51 4.91
N LYS A 77 7.56 1.84 5.84
CA LYS A 77 8.67 0.98 6.24
C LYS A 77 8.20 -0.28 6.94
N ALA A 78 7.23 -0.17 7.84
CA ALA A 78 6.67 -1.31 8.55
C ALA A 78 5.87 -2.26 7.64
N GLU A 79 5.15 -1.75 6.65
CA GLU A 79 4.33 -2.57 5.73
C GLU A 79 5.18 -3.42 4.79
N SER A 80 6.16 -2.79 4.14
CA SER A 80 6.80 -3.37 2.95
C SER A 80 8.28 -3.03 2.83
N LYS A 81 8.87 -2.45 3.88
CA LYS A 81 10.17 -1.76 3.82
C LYS A 81 10.21 -0.61 2.81
N GLY A 82 9.03 -0.14 2.39
CA GLY A 82 8.83 0.88 1.36
C GLY A 82 8.81 0.34 -0.07
N SER A 83 8.73 -0.97 -0.31
CA SER A 83 8.82 -1.54 -1.67
C SER A 83 7.59 -1.19 -2.52
N PHE A 84 7.79 -0.49 -3.64
CA PHE A 84 6.71 -0.15 -4.59
C PHE A 84 6.10 -1.37 -5.31
N SER A 85 6.75 -2.52 -5.24
CA SER A 85 6.35 -3.77 -5.91
C SER A 85 5.95 -4.86 -4.92
N CYS A 86 5.72 -4.51 -3.65
CA CYS A 86 5.26 -5.48 -2.67
C CYS A 86 3.86 -6.00 -3.04
N LEU A 87 3.75 -7.33 -3.13
CA LEU A 87 2.57 -8.04 -3.62
C LEU A 87 2.25 -9.22 -2.70
N ASN A 88 0.97 -9.40 -2.40
CA ASN A 88 0.41 -10.58 -1.75
C ASN A 88 -0.92 -10.94 -2.44
N THR A 89 -1.14 -12.20 -2.77
CA THR A 89 -2.39 -12.70 -3.36
C THR A 89 -2.98 -13.92 -2.64
N TYR A 90 -2.37 -14.37 -1.54
CA TYR A 90 -2.72 -15.63 -0.86
C TYR A 90 -3.79 -15.48 0.24
N ASP A 91 -4.21 -14.26 0.58
CA ASP A 91 -5.19 -14.04 1.65
C ASP A 91 -6.58 -13.67 1.12
N ARG A 92 -7.52 -13.37 2.03
CA ARG A 92 -8.90 -13.00 1.68
C ARG A 92 -9.02 -11.78 0.77
N ALA A 93 -8.00 -10.93 0.70
CA ALA A 93 -7.95 -9.81 -0.21
C ALA A 93 -7.84 -10.26 -1.67
N LYS A 94 -7.35 -11.48 -1.91
CA LYS A 94 -6.99 -12.08 -3.20
C LYS A 94 -5.90 -11.31 -3.97
N PHE A 95 -5.77 -10.01 -3.75
CA PHE A 95 -4.75 -9.16 -4.32
C PHE A 95 -4.51 -7.95 -3.43
N THR A 96 -3.27 -7.79 -2.96
CA THR A 96 -2.78 -6.68 -2.17
C THR A 96 -1.48 -6.22 -2.80
N PHE A 97 -1.39 -4.93 -3.13
CA PHE A 97 -0.24 -4.38 -3.86
C PHE A 97 0.11 -2.97 -3.37
N SER A 98 1.37 -2.58 -3.56
CA SER A 98 2.00 -1.28 -3.22
C SER A 98 2.81 -1.30 -1.92
N PHE A 99 3.58 -0.23 -1.74
CA PHE A 99 4.39 -0.03 -0.54
C PHE A 99 3.57 0.18 0.74
N MET A 100 2.27 0.47 0.62
CA MET A 100 1.30 0.58 1.70
C MET A 100 0.30 -0.58 1.74
N GLN A 101 0.53 -1.65 0.95
CA GLN A 101 -0.31 -2.86 0.93
C GLN A 101 -1.81 -2.58 0.71
N TYR A 102 -2.14 -1.93 -0.40
CA TYR A 102 -3.53 -1.66 -0.79
C TYR A 102 -4.25 -2.95 -1.17
N ALA A 103 -5.26 -3.32 -0.38
CA ALA A 103 -6.00 -4.57 -0.53
C ALA A 103 -7.28 -4.42 -1.38
N ALA A 104 -7.50 -5.35 -2.30
CA ALA A 104 -8.61 -5.29 -3.27
C ALA A 104 -10.00 -5.56 -2.66
N HIS A 105 -10.10 -6.19 -1.48
CA HIS A 105 -11.38 -6.58 -0.87
C HIS A 105 -12.19 -5.47 -0.22
N VAL A 106 -11.69 -4.22 -0.20
CA VAL A 106 -12.38 -3.11 0.46
C VAL A 106 -13.10 -2.25 -0.59
N PRO A 107 -14.44 -2.25 -0.65
CA PRO A 107 -15.22 -1.33 -1.48
C PRO A 107 -14.84 0.12 -1.21
N ASN A 108 -14.62 0.89 -2.29
CA ASN A 108 -14.11 2.27 -2.22
C ASN A 108 -12.79 2.43 -1.41
N GLY A 109 -12.07 1.33 -1.18
CA GLY A 109 -10.80 1.29 -0.47
C GLY A 109 -9.64 1.80 -1.31
N ASP A 110 -8.45 1.74 -0.74
CA ASP A 110 -7.27 2.36 -1.35
C ASP A 110 -6.87 1.68 -2.64
N PHE A 111 -7.02 0.34 -2.75
CA PHE A 111 -6.72 -0.37 -4.00
C PHE A 111 -7.64 0.08 -5.14
N VAL A 112 -8.94 0.26 -4.88
CA VAL A 112 -9.91 0.70 -5.88
C VAL A 112 -9.57 2.12 -6.36
N LYS A 113 -9.30 3.05 -5.43
CA LYS A 113 -8.91 4.43 -5.77
C LYS A 113 -7.60 4.47 -6.53
N PHE A 114 -6.60 3.76 -6.04
CA PHE A 114 -5.29 3.60 -6.66
C PHE A 114 -5.41 3.10 -8.10
N LEU A 115 -6.14 2.00 -8.31
CA LEU A 115 -6.32 1.42 -9.64
C LEU A 115 -7.10 2.36 -10.57
N LYS A 116 -8.13 3.06 -10.08
CA LYS A 116 -8.84 4.07 -10.88
C LYS A 116 -7.90 5.17 -11.34
N ASN A 117 -7.05 5.67 -10.46
CA ASN A 117 -6.06 6.69 -10.80
C ASN A 117 -5.03 6.16 -11.80
N LEU A 118 -4.51 4.93 -11.62
CA LEU A 118 -3.63 4.30 -12.59
C LEU A 118 -4.28 4.17 -13.98
N LEU A 119 -5.54 3.78 -14.04
CA LEU A 119 -6.27 3.61 -15.31
C LEU A 119 -6.50 4.94 -16.07
N THR A 120 -6.18 6.09 -15.47
CA THR A 120 -6.16 7.39 -16.16
C THR A 120 -4.81 7.74 -16.77
N LEU A 121 -3.74 7.00 -16.45
CA LEU A 121 -2.40 7.26 -16.99
C LEU A 121 -2.33 6.93 -18.50
N PRO A 122 -1.51 7.65 -19.29
CA PRO A 122 -1.45 7.44 -20.74
C PRO A 122 -1.09 6.01 -21.19
N ASN A 123 -0.29 5.31 -20.40
CA ASN A 123 0.14 3.93 -20.68
C ASN A 123 -0.73 2.86 -19.99
N ALA A 124 -1.83 3.24 -19.32
CA ALA A 124 -2.74 2.28 -18.69
C ALA A 124 -3.24 1.22 -19.67
N GLY A 125 -3.59 1.63 -20.90
CA GLY A 125 -4.02 0.71 -21.94
C GLY A 125 -2.94 -0.27 -22.41
N ALA A 126 -1.66 0.04 -22.18
CA ALA A 126 -0.58 -0.92 -22.44
C ALA A 126 -0.58 -2.04 -21.40
N TYR A 127 -0.80 -1.73 -20.12
CA TYR A 127 -0.82 -2.73 -19.04
C TYR A 127 -2.16 -3.45 -18.91
N PHE A 128 -3.26 -2.71 -18.89
CA PHE A 128 -4.61 -3.23 -18.66
C PHE A 128 -5.56 -2.82 -19.80
N PRO A 129 -5.35 -3.33 -21.04
CA PRO A 129 -6.10 -2.92 -22.25
C PRO A 129 -7.62 -3.18 -22.18
N LYS A 130 -8.04 -4.04 -21.25
CA LYS A 130 -9.42 -4.48 -21.10
C LYS A 130 -10.11 -3.82 -19.90
N LEU A 131 -9.39 -3.05 -19.08
CA LEU A 131 -9.99 -2.28 -18.00
C LEU A 131 -10.24 -0.86 -18.47
N ILE A 132 -11.45 -0.36 -18.24
CA ILE A 132 -11.83 1.01 -18.54
C ILE A 132 -12.52 1.65 -17.34
N ILE A 133 -12.46 2.98 -17.27
CA ILE A 133 -13.28 3.76 -16.36
C ILE A 133 -14.54 4.22 -17.09
N LYS A 134 -15.71 3.91 -16.53
CA LYS A 134 -17.01 4.40 -16.99
C LYS A 134 -17.85 4.77 -15.77
N GLU A 135 -18.48 5.94 -15.78
CA GLU A 135 -19.32 6.43 -14.66
C GLU A 135 -18.57 6.36 -13.31
N SER A 136 -17.29 6.72 -13.32
CA SER A 136 -16.42 6.64 -12.14
C SER A 136 -16.34 5.23 -11.54
N ARG A 137 -16.51 4.16 -12.32
CA ARG A 137 -16.32 2.76 -11.89
C ARG A 137 -15.39 2.02 -12.82
N ILE A 138 -14.77 0.96 -12.31
CA ILE A 138 -13.92 0.07 -13.12
C ILE A 138 -14.81 -0.95 -13.83
N PHE A 139 -14.65 -1.05 -15.14
CA PHE A 139 -15.30 -2.06 -15.99
C PHE A 139 -14.27 -2.90 -16.73
N TYR A 140 -14.58 -4.18 -16.89
CA TYR A 140 -13.93 -5.05 -17.87
C TYR A 140 -14.68 -4.96 -19.21
N LYS A 141 -13.96 -4.72 -20.30
CA LYS A 141 -14.46 -4.77 -21.67
C LYS A 141 -14.03 -6.09 -22.31
N ASP A 142 -14.96 -6.97 -22.65
CA ASP A 142 -14.64 -8.27 -23.25
C ASP A 142 -14.17 -8.16 -24.73
N GLN A 143 -14.14 -9.28 -25.46
CA GLN A 143 -13.79 -9.28 -26.89
C GLN A 143 -14.89 -8.74 -27.80
N ASN A 144 -16.15 -8.87 -27.39
CA ASN A 144 -17.34 -8.39 -28.11
C ASN A 144 -17.66 -6.92 -27.80
N GLY A 145 -16.97 -6.32 -26.84
CA GLY A 145 -17.19 -4.96 -26.37
C GLY A 145 -18.19 -4.85 -25.22
N THR A 146 -18.70 -5.96 -24.69
CA THR A 146 -19.56 -5.99 -23.51
C THR A 146 -18.81 -5.46 -22.31
N LEU A 147 -19.49 -4.62 -21.51
CA LEU A 147 -18.93 -4.03 -20.30
C LEU A 147 -19.49 -4.73 -19.06
N SER A 148 -18.60 -5.25 -18.23
CA SER A 148 -18.92 -5.84 -16.92
C SER A 148 -18.31 -5.00 -15.81
N ARG A 149 -19.15 -4.47 -14.91
CA ARG A 149 -18.69 -3.68 -13.76
C ARG A 149 -17.90 -4.57 -12.79
N LEU A 150 -16.76 -4.08 -12.31
CA LEU A 150 -15.88 -4.85 -11.42
C LEU A 150 -16.00 -4.49 -9.94
N GLU A 151 -16.50 -3.29 -9.61
CA GLU A 151 -16.71 -2.84 -8.24
C GLU A 151 -17.93 -1.92 -8.10
N ASP A 152 -18.46 -1.87 -6.88
CA ASP A 152 -19.42 -0.87 -6.43
C ASP A 152 -19.21 -0.53 -4.96
N ASP A 153 -20.14 0.21 -4.37
CA ASP A 153 -20.05 0.68 -2.99
C ASP A 153 -20.12 -0.44 -1.94
N ASN A 154 -20.57 -1.63 -2.33
CA ASN A 154 -20.80 -2.74 -1.42
C ASN A 154 -19.88 -3.94 -1.69
N SER A 155 -19.33 -4.07 -2.90
CA SER A 155 -18.52 -5.23 -3.28
C SER A 155 -17.44 -4.91 -4.30
N THR A 156 -16.31 -5.58 -4.13
CA THR A 156 -15.20 -5.65 -5.10
C THR A 156 -14.95 -7.08 -5.57
N MET A 157 -15.86 -8.03 -5.28
CA MET A 157 -15.64 -9.44 -5.61
C MET A 157 -15.31 -9.69 -7.10
N PRO A 158 -16.00 -9.07 -8.08
CA PRO A 158 -15.63 -9.26 -9.48
C PRO A 158 -14.24 -8.68 -9.81
N LEU A 159 -13.84 -7.56 -9.19
CA LEU A 159 -12.49 -7.01 -9.30
C LEU A 159 -11.45 -7.97 -8.70
N MET A 160 -11.72 -8.52 -7.52
CA MET A 160 -10.84 -9.51 -6.89
C MET A 160 -10.68 -10.74 -7.79
N ASN A 161 -11.77 -11.27 -8.34
CA ASN A 161 -11.73 -12.42 -9.27
C ASN A 161 -11.01 -12.10 -10.59
N TYR A 162 -11.06 -10.84 -11.05
CA TYR A 162 -10.27 -10.41 -12.20
C TYR A 162 -8.76 -10.48 -11.92
N PHE A 163 -8.32 -10.05 -10.73
CA PHE A 163 -6.91 -10.05 -10.35
C PHE A 163 -6.41 -11.43 -9.93
N ASN A 164 -7.22 -12.20 -9.21
CA ASN A 164 -6.89 -13.53 -8.74
C ASN A 164 -8.19 -14.36 -8.63
N PRO A 165 -8.45 -15.31 -9.55
CA PRO A 165 -9.75 -15.97 -9.63
C PRO A 165 -10.06 -16.86 -8.41
N SER A 166 -9.08 -17.59 -7.88
CA SER A 166 -9.24 -18.49 -6.73
C SER A 166 -8.13 -18.32 -5.68
N LEU A 167 -8.25 -19.04 -4.58
CA LEU A 167 -7.18 -19.15 -3.56
C LEU A 167 -6.70 -20.60 -3.42
N SER A 168 -7.14 -21.49 -4.32
CA SER A 168 -6.79 -22.92 -4.30
C SER A 168 -5.46 -23.20 -4.99
N GLU A 169 -5.14 -22.43 -6.02
CA GLU A 169 -3.93 -22.58 -6.83
C GLU A 169 -3.49 -21.24 -7.41
N ILE A 170 -2.25 -21.19 -7.92
CA ILE A 170 -1.74 -20.00 -8.60
C ILE A 170 -2.12 -20.07 -10.08
N GLU A 171 -3.03 -19.19 -10.49
CA GLU A 171 -3.61 -19.22 -11.84
C GLU A 171 -2.88 -18.31 -12.82
N ARG A 172 -2.99 -18.59 -14.12
CA ARG A 172 -2.37 -17.75 -15.16
C ARG A 172 -2.85 -16.30 -15.10
N GLN A 173 -4.13 -16.08 -14.79
CA GLN A 173 -4.70 -14.73 -14.69
C GLN A 173 -4.05 -13.93 -13.54
N GLU A 174 -3.83 -14.58 -12.39
CA GLU A 174 -3.12 -14.02 -11.25
C GLU A 174 -1.69 -13.62 -11.62
N LEU A 175 -0.97 -14.53 -12.29
CA LEU A 175 0.41 -14.30 -12.72
C LEU A 175 0.50 -13.12 -13.69
N ILE A 176 -0.40 -13.02 -14.67
CA ILE A 176 -0.41 -11.93 -15.65
C ILE A 176 -0.74 -10.59 -15.00
N CYS A 177 -1.75 -10.53 -14.12
CA CYS A 177 -2.09 -9.29 -13.41
C CYS A 177 -0.95 -8.84 -12.48
N SER A 178 -0.34 -9.79 -11.78
CA SER A 178 0.81 -9.55 -10.92
C SER A 178 2.02 -9.04 -11.71
N ALA A 179 2.34 -9.68 -12.84
CA ALA A 179 3.42 -9.25 -13.73
C ALA A 179 3.21 -7.82 -14.23
N ARG A 180 1.98 -7.46 -14.63
CA ARG A 180 1.63 -6.10 -15.05
C ARG A 180 1.89 -5.07 -13.95
N MET A 181 1.40 -5.31 -12.74
CA MET A 181 1.57 -4.38 -11.62
C MET A 181 3.03 -4.23 -11.22
N VAL A 182 3.77 -5.34 -11.09
CA VAL A 182 5.19 -5.33 -10.71
C VAL A 182 6.03 -4.62 -11.77
N HIS A 183 5.82 -4.96 -13.05
CA HIS A 183 6.54 -4.33 -14.16
C HIS A 183 6.25 -2.83 -14.25
N TRP A 184 4.98 -2.44 -14.15
CA TRP A 184 4.57 -1.04 -14.22
C TRP A 184 5.19 -0.22 -13.09
N ALA A 185 5.08 -0.69 -11.84
CA ALA A 185 5.68 -0.03 -10.68
C ALA A 185 7.21 0.09 -10.78
N THR A 186 7.86 -0.91 -11.38
CA THR A 186 9.32 -0.94 -11.53
C THR A 186 9.79 0.09 -12.57
N ASN A 187 9.09 0.17 -13.70
CA ASN A 187 9.57 0.89 -14.87
C ASN A 187 8.98 2.30 -15.01
N ASP A 188 7.89 2.63 -14.32
CA ASP A 188 7.20 3.91 -14.50
C ASP A 188 7.19 4.77 -13.21
N PRO A 189 7.84 5.95 -13.21
CA PRO A 189 7.76 6.88 -12.08
C PRO A 189 6.34 7.40 -11.81
N GLU A 190 5.47 7.53 -12.82
CA GLU A 190 4.10 8.00 -12.62
C GLU A 190 3.26 6.96 -11.87
N HIS A 191 3.50 5.68 -12.10
CA HIS A 191 2.88 4.62 -11.31
C HIS A 191 3.26 4.72 -9.82
N ARG A 192 4.56 4.91 -9.53
CA ARG A 192 5.03 5.10 -8.14
C ARG A 192 4.46 6.37 -7.52
N ARG A 193 4.38 7.45 -8.30
CA ARG A 193 3.77 8.71 -7.89
C ARG A 193 2.31 8.53 -7.50
N VAL A 194 1.52 7.80 -8.29
CA VAL A 194 0.11 7.50 -7.97
C VAL A 194 -0.02 6.66 -6.69
N GLN A 195 0.90 5.71 -6.45
CA GLN A 195 0.93 5.00 -5.16
C GLN A 195 1.12 5.98 -3.99
N VAL A 196 2.09 6.90 -4.07
CA VAL A 196 2.39 7.87 -3.01
C VAL A 196 1.25 8.85 -2.80
N GLU A 197 0.68 9.39 -3.88
CA GLU A 197 -0.46 10.30 -3.84
C GLU A 197 -1.66 9.65 -3.14
N THR A 198 -1.97 8.40 -3.50
CA THR A 198 -3.05 7.64 -2.86
C THR A 198 -2.82 7.46 -1.36
N ALA A 199 -1.58 7.16 -0.94
CA ALA A 199 -1.23 7.01 0.48
C ALA A 199 -1.44 8.31 1.25
N ILE A 200 -0.93 9.42 0.70
CA ILE A 200 -0.99 10.73 1.35
C ILE A 200 -2.42 11.23 1.44
N GLU A 201 -3.21 11.07 0.38
CA GLU A 201 -4.64 11.40 0.41
C GLU A 201 -5.40 10.58 1.46
N HIS A 202 -5.11 9.28 1.55
CA HIS A 202 -5.70 8.42 2.58
C HIS A 202 -5.36 8.90 4.00
N PHE A 203 -4.07 9.19 4.26
CA PHE A 203 -3.62 9.66 5.57
C PHE A 203 -4.18 11.03 5.92
N LYS A 204 -4.20 11.98 4.98
CA LYS A 204 -4.84 13.29 5.14
C LYS A 204 -6.31 13.18 5.48
N LYS A 205 -7.05 12.33 4.77
CA LYS A 205 -8.48 12.11 5.04
C LYS A 205 -8.69 11.52 6.44
N ASN A 206 -7.89 10.53 6.80
CA ASN A 206 -8.01 9.86 8.09
C ASN A 206 -7.63 10.75 9.26
N MET A 207 -6.61 11.61 9.11
CA MET A 207 -6.20 12.55 10.16
C MET A 207 -7.33 13.49 10.58
N VAL A 208 -8.19 13.93 9.65
CA VAL A 208 -9.40 14.70 9.98
C VAL A 208 -10.36 13.90 10.86
N GLU A 209 -10.58 12.63 10.54
CA GLU A 209 -11.47 11.77 11.33
C GLU A 209 -10.86 11.34 12.67
N TYR A 210 -9.54 11.21 12.74
CA TYR A 210 -8.83 10.91 13.98
C TYR A 210 -8.75 12.11 14.90
N ASP A 211 -8.56 13.31 14.35
CA ASP A 211 -8.62 14.55 15.12
C ASP A 211 -9.97 14.74 15.80
N LYS A 212 -11.08 14.59 15.06
CA LYS A 212 -12.44 14.64 15.65
C LYS A 212 -12.65 13.66 16.79
N ARG A 213 -11.92 12.54 16.80
CA ARG A 213 -12.09 11.45 17.77
C ARG A 213 -11.14 11.53 18.95
N PHE A 214 -9.94 12.05 18.73
CA PHE A 214 -8.82 11.99 19.67
C PHE A 214 -8.21 13.36 19.97
N GLU A 215 -8.81 14.44 19.46
CA GLU A 215 -8.40 15.83 19.68
C GLU A 215 -6.91 16.05 19.33
N LEU A 216 -6.56 15.74 18.07
CA LEU A 216 -5.16 15.70 17.60
C LEU A 216 -4.63 17.08 17.17
N ASN A 217 -5.44 18.13 17.19
CA ASN A 217 -4.98 19.48 16.93
C ASN A 217 -3.87 19.91 17.89
N GLN A 218 -2.80 20.51 17.35
CA GLN A 218 -1.58 20.91 18.04
C GLN A 218 -0.74 19.76 18.64
N ILE A 219 -1.11 18.52 18.37
CA ILE A 219 -0.39 17.35 18.89
C ILE A 219 0.85 17.04 18.03
N PRO A 220 2.00 16.66 18.63
CA PRO A 220 3.21 16.32 17.88
C PRO A 220 2.99 15.22 16.82
N ALA A 221 3.69 15.36 15.69
CA ALA A 221 3.56 14.46 14.56
C ALA A 221 3.85 12.99 14.92
N LYS A 222 4.78 12.71 15.84
CA LYS A 222 5.09 11.34 16.27
C LYS A 222 3.91 10.65 16.96
N VAL A 223 3.12 11.38 17.74
CA VAL A 223 1.92 10.85 18.38
C VAL A 223 0.83 10.63 17.32
N CYS A 224 0.61 11.62 16.45
CA CYS A 224 -0.35 11.53 15.35
C CYS A 224 -0.03 10.35 14.41
N GLN A 225 1.26 10.11 14.11
CA GLN A 225 1.71 9.03 13.25
C GLN A 225 1.40 7.67 13.88
N LEU A 226 1.66 7.48 15.18
CA LEU A 226 1.33 6.23 15.86
C LEU A 226 -0.18 5.97 15.88
N VAL A 227 -1.00 7.00 16.09
CA VAL A 227 -2.46 6.87 15.97
C VAL A 227 -2.83 6.41 14.56
N CYS A 228 -2.28 7.03 13.51
CA CYS A 228 -2.52 6.62 12.14
C CYS A 228 -2.09 5.17 11.88
N ASP A 229 -0.90 4.78 12.33
CA ASP A 229 -0.36 3.43 12.10
C ASP A 229 -1.18 2.35 12.80
N ILE A 230 -1.53 2.57 14.07
CA ILE A 230 -2.39 1.65 14.85
C ILE A 230 -3.71 1.44 14.12
N ARG A 231 -4.28 2.51 13.58
CA ARG A 231 -5.58 2.46 12.87
C ARG A 231 -5.47 1.85 11.49
N HIS A 232 -4.43 2.18 10.73
CA HIS A 232 -4.15 1.59 9.42
C HIS A 232 -4.02 0.07 9.52
N GLN A 233 -3.26 -0.41 10.51
CA GLN A 233 -3.05 -1.83 10.73
C GLN A 233 -4.17 -2.53 11.52
N GLY A 234 -5.10 -1.78 12.11
CA GLY A 234 -6.19 -2.33 12.92
C GLY A 234 -5.73 -2.95 14.25
N ARG A 235 -4.63 -2.46 14.84
CA ARG A 235 -4.01 -3.06 16.05
C ARG A 235 -4.79 -2.83 17.34
N ALA A 236 -5.71 -1.85 17.37
CA ALA A 236 -6.52 -1.57 18.56
C ALA A 236 -7.84 -0.85 18.26
N LYS A 237 -8.73 -0.93 19.25
CA LYS A 237 -9.99 -0.19 19.33
C LYS A 237 -9.76 1.23 19.87
N ASN A 238 -10.79 2.08 19.70
CA ASN A 238 -10.74 3.51 20.02
C ASN A 238 -10.44 3.79 21.50
N ASP A 239 -11.05 3.03 22.40
CA ASP A 239 -10.89 3.14 23.85
C ASP A 239 -9.43 2.98 24.27
N ARG A 240 -8.72 2.01 23.70
CA ARG A 240 -7.31 1.78 24.00
C ARG A 240 -6.41 2.92 23.53
N ILE A 241 -6.70 3.50 22.36
CA ILE A 241 -5.96 4.66 21.84
C ILE A 241 -6.24 5.89 22.71
N ALA A 242 -7.51 6.17 23.02
CA ALA A 242 -7.91 7.29 23.87
C ALA A 242 -7.27 7.19 25.27
N ALA A 243 -7.26 5.99 25.87
CA ALA A 243 -6.60 5.76 27.16
C ALA A 243 -5.08 6.01 27.10
N ALA A 244 -4.41 5.63 26.00
CA ALA A 244 -2.99 5.89 25.81
C ALA A 244 -2.67 7.39 25.68
N LEU A 245 -3.59 8.16 25.09
CA LEU A 245 -3.48 9.62 24.91
C LEU A 245 -3.85 10.42 26.16
N ASN A 246 -4.58 9.83 27.12
CA ASN A 246 -5.03 10.52 28.32
C ASN A 246 -3.90 10.68 29.36
N THR A 247 -2.97 11.59 29.08
CA THR A 247 -1.75 11.82 29.86
C THR A 247 -1.64 13.22 30.44
N GLY A 248 -2.73 14.00 30.42
CA GLY A 248 -2.72 15.39 30.89
C GLY A 248 -1.83 16.33 30.04
N GLY A 249 -1.60 15.98 28.77
CA GLY A 249 -0.76 16.76 27.85
C GLY A 249 0.71 16.33 27.77
N ASP A 250 1.12 15.29 28.50
CA ASP A 250 2.46 14.71 28.36
C ASP A 250 2.52 13.82 27.10
N PHE A 251 2.98 14.39 26.00
CA PHE A 251 3.06 13.69 24.71
C PHE A 251 4.20 12.67 24.63
N GLU A 252 5.19 12.71 25.52
CA GLU A 252 6.22 11.67 25.60
C GLU A 252 5.68 10.42 26.28
N VAL A 253 4.86 10.60 27.34
CA VAL A 253 4.11 9.48 27.95
C VAL A 253 3.10 8.93 26.95
N ALA A 254 2.37 9.79 26.23
CA ALA A 254 1.39 9.33 25.23
C ALA A 254 2.05 8.52 24.12
N TYR A 255 3.18 8.99 23.59
CA TYR A 255 3.98 8.29 22.59
C TYR A 255 4.40 6.89 23.08
N ARG A 256 4.99 6.79 24.28
CA ARG A 256 5.38 5.50 24.87
C ARG A 256 4.19 4.57 25.10
N ASN A 257 3.06 5.09 25.58
CA ASN A 257 1.85 4.30 25.77
C ASN A 257 1.32 3.73 24.44
N LEU A 258 1.31 4.53 23.38
CA LEU A 258 0.88 4.09 22.05
C LEU A 258 1.80 2.99 21.49
N LEU A 259 3.11 3.07 21.73
CA LEU A 259 4.04 2.01 21.33
C LEU A 259 3.76 0.65 21.98
N THR A 260 3.13 0.61 23.16
CA THR A 260 2.75 -0.68 23.79
C THR A 260 1.56 -1.37 23.11
N ILE A 261 0.84 -0.67 22.24
CA ILE A 261 -0.40 -1.18 21.65
C ILE A 261 -0.08 -2.23 20.57
N GLY A 262 -0.41 -3.48 20.88
CA GLY A 262 -0.24 -4.62 19.98
C GLY A 262 1.14 -5.27 20.05
N ASP A 263 1.97 -4.92 21.03
CA ASP A 263 3.35 -5.40 21.17
C ASP A 263 3.46 -6.94 21.12
N THR A 264 2.54 -7.64 21.78
CA THR A 264 2.49 -9.12 21.77
C THR A 264 2.46 -9.74 20.38
N ASN A 265 1.82 -9.07 19.39
CA ASN A 265 1.64 -9.61 18.05
C ASN A 265 2.40 -8.82 16.96
N TYR A 266 2.89 -7.62 17.28
CA TYR A 266 3.42 -6.66 16.30
C TYR A 266 4.73 -5.99 16.75
N ALA A 267 5.51 -6.62 17.65
CA ALA A 267 6.76 -6.07 18.18
C ALA A 267 7.73 -5.53 17.10
N GLU A 268 7.99 -6.32 16.04
CA GLU A 268 8.91 -5.89 14.96
C GLU A 268 8.39 -4.67 14.18
N ARG A 269 7.07 -4.57 13.99
CA ARG A 269 6.46 -3.38 13.40
C ARG A 269 6.68 -2.17 14.30
N ILE A 270 6.34 -2.31 15.59
CA ILE A 270 6.46 -1.22 16.57
C ILE A 270 7.90 -0.71 16.62
N LYS A 271 8.87 -1.63 16.70
CA LYS A 271 10.29 -1.33 16.64
C LYS A 271 10.68 -0.56 15.37
N THR A 272 10.17 -1.00 14.20
CA THR A 272 10.41 -0.32 12.92
C THR A 272 9.83 1.08 12.89
N ILE A 273 8.62 1.28 13.40
CA ILE A 273 8.00 2.61 13.49
C ILE A 273 8.84 3.53 14.39
N ASP A 274 9.15 3.07 15.60
CA ASP A 274 9.87 3.85 16.59
C ASP A 274 11.29 4.24 16.13
N SER A 275 12.03 3.28 15.56
CA SER A 275 13.36 3.55 15.02
C SER A 275 13.30 4.53 13.85
N THR A 276 12.31 4.39 12.96
CA THR A 276 12.16 5.27 11.80
C THR A 276 11.81 6.69 12.23
N ILE A 277 10.89 6.86 13.19
CA ILE A 277 10.55 8.19 13.74
C ILE A 277 11.80 8.80 14.38
N SER A 278 12.51 8.04 15.22
CA SER A 278 13.71 8.51 15.92
C SER A 278 14.79 8.97 14.94
N GLU A 279 15.02 8.22 13.86
CA GLU A 279 15.97 8.58 12.80
C GLU A 279 15.57 9.87 12.07
N LEU A 280 14.28 10.06 11.78
CA LEU A 280 13.80 11.29 11.14
C LEU A 280 13.90 12.49 12.10
N GLN A 281 13.61 12.30 13.40
CA GLN A 281 13.75 13.34 14.41
C GLN A 281 15.22 13.76 14.58
N ALA A 282 16.15 12.81 14.64
CA ALA A 282 17.58 13.09 14.71
C ALA A 282 18.10 13.90 13.50
N LYS A 283 17.43 13.78 12.34
CA LYS A 283 17.72 14.56 11.13
C LYS A 283 16.98 15.90 11.06
N GLY A 284 16.15 16.24 12.05
CA GLY A 284 15.32 17.45 12.03
C GLY A 284 14.13 17.38 11.06
N LEU A 285 13.77 16.19 10.57
CA LEU A 285 12.74 15.97 9.55
C LEU A 285 11.37 15.57 10.14
N PHE A 286 11.22 15.52 11.47
CA PHE A 286 10.03 14.99 12.15
C PHE A 286 9.66 15.70 13.46
N SER A 287 9.72 17.03 13.45
CA SER A 287 9.47 17.88 14.62
C SER A 287 8.19 18.71 14.56
N LYS A 288 7.26 18.43 13.63
CA LYS A 288 6.05 19.25 13.45
C LYS A 288 4.88 18.87 14.37
N LYS A 289 3.86 19.74 14.45
CA LYS A 289 2.57 19.49 15.12
C LYS A 289 1.43 19.49 14.11
N TYR A 290 0.40 18.68 14.34
CA TYR A 290 -0.78 18.68 13.48
C TYR A 290 -1.59 19.96 13.67
N ASN A 291 -2.04 20.55 12.57
CA ASN A 291 -2.95 21.69 12.55
C ASN A 291 -4.27 21.26 11.89
N ALA A 292 -5.35 21.28 12.68
CA ALA A 292 -6.65 20.80 12.22
C ALA A 292 -7.35 21.74 11.24
N SER A 293 -7.11 23.06 11.30
CA SER A 293 -7.75 24.02 10.38
C SER A 293 -7.29 23.80 8.94
N ASP A 294 -6.02 23.46 8.75
CA ASP A 294 -5.38 23.39 7.45
C ASP A 294 -5.15 21.94 6.99
N ASN A 295 -5.52 20.95 7.81
CA ASN A 295 -5.19 19.53 7.64
C ASN A 295 -3.72 19.34 7.23
N SER A 296 -2.84 19.95 8.02
CA SER A 296 -1.42 20.04 7.72
C SER A 296 -0.58 19.88 8.97
N PHE A 297 0.74 19.93 8.80
CA PHE A 297 1.69 19.92 9.90
C PHE A 297 2.49 21.21 9.86
N ILE A 298 2.52 21.91 10.99
CA ILE A 298 3.19 23.21 11.17
C ILE A 298 4.39 23.06 12.10
N ASP A 299 5.34 23.99 12.00
CA ASP A 299 6.48 24.03 12.91
C ASP A 299 6.03 24.30 14.35
N THR A 300 6.80 23.76 15.30
CA THR A 300 6.49 23.74 16.73
C THR A 300 6.54 25.06 17.42
#